data_AF-A0A6G8CVK7-F1
#
_entry.id   AF-A0A6G8CVK7-F1
#
_cell.length_a   1.000
_cell.length_b   1.000
_cell.length_c   1.000
_cell.angle_alpha   90.00
_cell.angle_beta   90.00
_cell.angle_gamma   90.00
#
_symmetry.space_group_name_H-M   'P 1'
#
loop_
_entity.id
_entity.type
_entity.pdbx_description
1 polymer ?
#
loop_
_entity_poly.entity_id
_entity_poly.type
_entity_poly.pdbx_seq_one_letter_code
_entity_poly.pdbx_strand_id
1 'polypeptide(L)'
;MRSRCAAWLEWFATGGNGALWWARSCWLLALCIGTGAGHAAQKDVLVVGKTQVCFSRDYALELAAISAENNAHDACAALGSGWRLGELRIPGYQQCRQCGQSKEYRCEITQVSYSCISTEGRQAAEEKAPRDGKSGSDASSGAGAGALEKWAKPANGADAASPGATQTRNPLEHFEAERAEVRKQPIRITSPQPRQQVTTRVVEVVGDTQGVLRNSELTVHFNGAQQRIASDANGKFQVRLILAAGLNNVRVCHAQACSEVAIDAKIQPQALMATLTWQGRADLDLHVLTPSGAHCMHGRRSIANECSLDIDDTRGVNPENISIAPQAPKGKYRFSVVNYSGQSGIQGVLSIYKAERLVETRPFVTGGGKKSTALEVDVGND
;
A
#
# COMPACT_ATOMS: atom_id res chain seq x y z
N MET A 1 -24.78 31.01 -20.02
CA MET A 1 -26.02 31.65 -20.53
C MET A 1 -27.20 31.05 -19.79
N ARG A 2 -28.21 31.90 -19.49
CA ARG A 2 -29.42 31.71 -18.64
C ARG A 2 -30.07 30.31 -18.80
N SER A 3 -30.69 29.67 -17.82
CA SER A 3 -31.76 30.19 -16.95
C SER A 3 -32.08 29.23 -15.78
N ARG A 4 -32.86 29.75 -14.85
CA ARG A 4 -33.27 29.28 -13.51
C ARG A 4 -34.12 27.99 -13.50
N CYS A 5 -34.05 27.23 -12.40
CA CYS A 5 -35.19 26.46 -11.90
C CYS A 5 -35.41 26.76 -10.41
N ALA A 6 -36.62 27.23 -10.11
CA ALA A 6 -37.15 27.48 -8.78
C ALA A 6 -37.79 26.21 -8.21
N ALA A 7 -37.95 26.23 -6.89
CA ALA A 7 -38.55 25.22 -6.02
C ALA A 7 -39.98 24.80 -6.40
N TRP A 8 -40.44 23.68 -5.84
CA TRP A 8 -41.70 23.59 -5.06
C TRP A 8 -41.73 22.27 -4.25
N LEU A 9 -42.53 22.28 -3.19
CA LEU A 9 -42.51 21.47 -1.96
C LEU A 9 -43.88 20.77 -1.77
N GLU A 10 -43.97 19.86 -0.81
CA GLU A 10 -45.17 19.29 -0.13
C GLU A 10 -45.77 17.98 -0.71
N TRP A 11 -45.72 16.84 0.02
CA TRP A 11 -46.50 16.34 1.20
C TRP A 11 -47.80 15.61 0.79
N PHE A 12 -47.92 14.31 1.12
CA PHE A 12 -49.03 13.71 1.89
C PHE A 12 -48.81 12.20 2.13
N ALA A 13 -49.38 11.73 3.25
CA ALA A 13 -49.18 10.45 3.92
C ALA A 13 -50.38 9.49 3.76
N THR A 14 -50.23 8.29 4.37
CA THR A 14 -51.27 7.26 4.74
C THR A 14 -51.76 6.36 3.60
N GLY A 15 -52.07 5.05 3.72
CA GLY A 15 -52.11 4.02 4.78
C GLY A 15 -52.89 2.78 4.26
N GLY A 16 -52.63 1.55 4.77
CA GLY A 16 -53.64 0.47 4.91
C GLY A 16 -53.76 -0.69 3.89
N ASN A 17 -53.40 -1.91 4.34
CA ASN A 17 -53.95 -3.27 4.16
C ASN A 17 -54.73 -3.75 2.89
N GLY A 18 -54.40 -4.95 2.37
CA GLY A 18 -55.39 -5.85 1.72
C GLY A 18 -54.90 -6.86 0.66
N ALA A 19 -54.82 -8.13 1.07
CA ALA A 19 -54.80 -9.44 0.37
C ALA A 19 -54.93 -9.65 -1.17
N LEU A 20 -54.10 -10.62 -1.65
CA LEU A 20 -54.24 -11.66 -2.70
C LEU A 20 -54.89 -11.35 -4.08
N TRP A 21 -54.19 -11.67 -5.18
CA TRP A 21 -54.47 -12.81 -6.11
C TRP A 21 -53.49 -12.84 -7.32
N TRP A 22 -53.50 -13.98 -8.03
CA TRP A 22 -52.47 -14.56 -8.91
C TRP A 22 -52.18 -13.89 -10.27
N ALA A 23 -50.91 -14.06 -10.68
CA ALA A 23 -50.30 -14.18 -12.01
C ALA A 23 -51.13 -13.94 -13.30
N ARG A 24 -50.61 -13.08 -14.19
CA ARG A 24 -50.21 -13.44 -15.57
C ARG A 24 -49.48 -12.30 -16.30
N SER A 25 -48.62 -12.74 -17.21
CA SER A 25 -47.65 -12.03 -18.04
C SER A 25 -48.12 -10.73 -18.70
N CYS A 26 -47.23 -9.74 -18.73
CA CYS A 26 -47.23 -8.70 -19.77
C CYS A 26 -45.79 -8.43 -20.21
N TRP A 27 -45.47 -8.86 -21.42
CA TRP A 27 -44.37 -8.30 -22.20
C TRP A 27 -44.81 -6.92 -22.69
N LEU A 28 -44.01 -5.88 -22.44
CA LEU A 28 -43.83 -4.75 -23.35
C LEU A 28 -42.62 -3.92 -22.90
N LEU A 29 -41.69 -3.74 -23.84
CA LEU A 29 -40.51 -2.90 -23.76
C LEU A 29 -40.87 -1.44 -23.46
N ALA A 30 -40.06 -0.80 -22.62
CA ALA A 30 -39.69 0.60 -22.82
C ALA A 30 -38.21 0.77 -22.42
N LEU A 31 -37.36 0.92 -23.44
CA LEU A 31 -36.01 1.42 -23.32
C LEU A 31 -36.04 2.78 -22.61
N CYS A 32 -35.29 2.91 -21.52
CA CYS A 32 -34.66 4.17 -21.16
C CYS A 32 -33.15 3.93 -21.14
N ILE A 33 -32.49 4.45 -22.18
CA ILE A 33 -31.04 4.52 -22.30
C ILE A 33 -30.57 5.56 -21.29
N GLY A 34 -29.89 5.08 -20.25
CA GLY A 34 -29.08 5.87 -19.32
C GLY A 34 -27.64 5.36 -19.41
N THR A 35 -26.77 6.23 -19.87
CA THR A 35 -25.36 6.00 -20.22
C THR A 35 -24.46 5.69 -19.02
N GLY A 36 -23.55 4.71 -19.21
CA GLY A 36 -22.19 4.75 -18.67
C GLY A 36 -21.93 4.03 -17.34
N ALA A 37 -21.70 2.71 -17.40
CA ALA A 37 -20.93 2.00 -16.39
C ALA A 37 -20.21 0.81 -17.04
N GLY A 38 -18.88 0.76 -16.95
CA GLY A 38 -18.11 -0.43 -17.31
C GLY A 38 -18.63 -1.63 -16.52
N HIS A 39 -18.92 -2.71 -17.23
CA HIS A 39 -19.65 -3.88 -16.76
C HIS A 39 -18.95 -4.56 -15.56
N ALA A 40 -19.50 -4.38 -14.36
CA ALA A 40 -19.25 -5.29 -13.26
C ALA A 40 -20.09 -6.55 -13.50
N ALA A 41 -19.44 -7.69 -13.75
CA ALA A 41 -20.13 -8.97 -13.75
C ALA A 41 -20.28 -9.41 -12.28
N GLN A 42 -21.40 -9.05 -11.66
CA GLN A 42 -21.74 -9.59 -10.34
C GLN A 42 -22.14 -11.06 -10.52
N LYS A 43 -21.24 -11.97 -10.16
CA LYS A 43 -21.49 -13.41 -10.18
C LYS A 43 -21.54 -13.90 -8.74
N ASP A 44 -22.72 -14.25 -8.27
CA ASP A 44 -22.88 -14.88 -6.95
C ASP A 44 -22.38 -16.32 -7.03
N VAL A 45 -21.09 -16.53 -6.73
CA VAL A 45 -20.47 -17.85 -6.68
C VAL A 45 -20.17 -18.19 -5.22
N LEU A 46 -20.67 -19.35 -4.77
CA LEU A 46 -20.44 -19.83 -3.42
C LEU A 46 -19.03 -20.44 -3.32
N VAL A 47 -18.15 -19.74 -2.64
CA VAL A 47 -16.79 -20.19 -2.35
C VAL A 47 -16.71 -20.55 -0.87
N VAL A 48 -16.22 -21.76 -0.59
CA VAL A 48 -16.19 -22.35 0.75
C VAL A 48 -14.76 -22.28 1.30
N GLY A 49 -14.59 -21.67 2.48
CA GLY A 49 -13.34 -21.70 3.24
C GLY A 49 -13.44 -22.74 4.36
N LYS A 50 -12.52 -23.71 4.44
CA LYS A 50 -12.49 -24.74 5.49
C LYS A 50 -11.11 -24.82 6.11
N THR A 51 -11.02 -24.83 7.43
CA THR A 51 -9.80 -25.33 8.08
C THR A 51 -9.79 -26.85 8.03
N GLN A 52 -8.66 -27.46 7.66
CA GLN A 52 -8.51 -28.92 7.67
C GLN A 52 -8.08 -29.44 9.06
N VAL A 53 -7.65 -28.54 9.94
CA VAL A 53 -7.10 -28.83 11.28
C VAL A 53 -7.80 -27.96 12.34
N CYS A 54 -7.63 -28.36 13.59
CA CYS A 54 -8.21 -27.77 14.78
C CYS A 54 -7.30 -26.67 15.34
N PHE A 55 -7.87 -25.52 15.69
CA PHE A 55 -7.14 -24.38 16.27
C PHE A 55 -7.96 -23.74 17.40
N SER A 56 -7.43 -22.73 18.09
CA SER A 56 -8.29 -21.87 18.92
C SER A 56 -9.42 -21.29 18.06
N ARG A 57 -10.62 -21.13 18.63
CA ARG A 57 -11.83 -20.78 17.88
C ARG A 57 -11.66 -19.52 17.01
N ASP A 58 -11.08 -18.47 17.57
CA ASP A 58 -10.91 -17.19 16.88
C ASP A 58 -9.90 -17.31 15.73
N TYR A 59 -8.84 -18.11 15.93
CA TYR A 59 -7.84 -18.36 14.90
C TYR A 59 -8.37 -19.26 13.78
N ALA A 60 -9.17 -20.28 14.11
CA ALA A 60 -9.84 -21.12 13.13
C ALA A 60 -10.82 -20.30 12.25
N LEU A 61 -11.52 -19.32 12.83
CA LEU A 61 -12.41 -18.42 12.09
C LEU A 61 -11.63 -17.51 11.13
N GLU A 62 -10.51 -16.94 11.59
CA GLU A 62 -9.65 -16.09 10.77
C GLU A 62 -9.06 -16.87 9.58
N LEU A 63 -8.57 -18.09 9.80
CA LEU A 63 -8.05 -18.94 8.74
C LEU A 63 -9.12 -19.36 7.73
N ALA A 64 -10.34 -19.63 8.18
CA ALA A 64 -11.45 -19.94 7.28
C ALA A 64 -11.84 -18.72 6.42
N ALA A 65 -11.73 -17.49 6.95
CA ALA A 65 -11.94 -16.25 6.21
C ALA A 65 -10.86 -16.01 5.15
N ILE A 66 -9.59 -16.17 5.51
CA ILE A 66 -8.46 -16.07 4.57
C ILE A 66 -8.60 -17.10 3.44
N SER A 67 -8.96 -18.34 3.78
CA SER A 67 -9.19 -19.39 2.78
C SER A 67 -10.31 -19.01 1.80
N ALA A 68 -11.40 -18.39 2.27
CA ALA A 68 -12.48 -17.97 1.39
C ALA A 68 -12.08 -16.79 0.49
N GLU A 69 -11.28 -15.85 1.00
CA GLU A 69 -10.75 -14.72 0.22
C GLU A 69 -9.80 -15.18 -0.89
N ASN A 70 -8.91 -16.13 -0.61
CA ASN A 70 -8.00 -16.68 -1.61
C ASN A 70 -8.76 -17.40 -2.73
N ASN A 71 -9.72 -18.24 -2.36
CA ASN A 71 -10.55 -18.92 -3.35
C ASN A 71 -11.37 -17.93 -4.22
N ALA A 72 -11.78 -16.78 -3.65
CA ALA A 72 -12.44 -15.72 -4.42
C ALA A 72 -11.47 -15.02 -5.40
N HIS A 73 -10.22 -14.79 -4.99
CA HIS A 73 -9.16 -14.29 -5.87
C HIS A 73 -8.91 -15.24 -7.05
N ASP A 74 -8.73 -16.53 -6.77
CA ASP A 74 -8.48 -17.55 -7.80
C ASP A 74 -9.64 -17.62 -8.80
N ALA A 75 -10.88 -17.54 -8.30
CA ALA A 75 -12.06 -17.54 -9.13
C ALA A 75 -12.18 -16.29 -10.02
N CYS A 76 -11.75 -15.11 -9.56
CA CYS A 76 -11.69 -13.93 -10.41
C CYS A 76 -10.55 -14.01 -11.43
N ALA A 77 -9.38 -14.54 -11.04
CA ALA A 77 -8.25 -14.72 -11.95
C ALA A 77 -8.57 -15.71 -13.08
N ALA A 78 -9.37 -16.74 -12.79
CA ALA A 78 -9.84 -17.71 -13.79
C ALA A 78 -10.74 -17.11 -14.88
N LEU A 79 -11.25 -15.88 -14.71
CA LEU A 79 -12.00 -15.16 -15.74
C LEU A 79 -11.08 -14.51 -16.80
N GLY A 80 -9.77 -14.45 -16.55
CA GLY A 80 -8.78 -13.87 -17.44
C GLY A 80 -7.92 -12.80 -16.75
N SER A 81 -6.79 -12.45 -17.38
CA SER A 81 -5.78 -11.54 -16.82
C SER A 81 -6.28 -10.11 -16.54
N GLY A 82 -7.40 -9.70 -17.13
CA GLY A 82 -8.05 -8.41 -16.90
C GLY A 82 -9.01 -8.36 -15.70
N TRP A 83 -9.20 -9.46 -14.97
CA TRP A 83 -10.16 -9.57 -13.88
C TRP A 83 -9.48 -9.63 -12.51
N ARG A 84 -10.02 -8.91 -11.54
CA ARG A 84 -9.56 -8.94 -10.14
C ARG A 84 -10.72 -8.96 -9.16
N LEU A 85 -10.45 -9.36 -7.93
CA LEU A 85 -11.42 -9.28 -6.84
C LEU A 85 -11.83 -7.82 -6.61
N GLY A 86 -13.13 -7.59 -6.57
CA GLY A 86 -13.76 -6.34 -6.18
C GLY A 86 -14.14 -6.38 -4.71
N GLU A 87 -15.44 -6.41 -4.44
CA GLU A 87 -15.97 -6.49 -3.07
C GLU A 87 -16.11 -7.95 -2.63
N LEU A 88 -15.69 -8.26 -1.40
CA LEU A 88 -15.91 -9.53 -0.70
C LEU A 88 -16.82 -9.28 0.50
N ARG A 89 -17.89 -10.06 0.64
CA ARG A 89 -18.78 -10.03 1.80
C ARG A 89 -18.90 -11.42 2.39
N ILE A 90 -18.73 -11.50 3.70
CA ILE A 90 -18.92 -12.71 4.49
C ILE A 90 -20.16 -12.48 5.36
N PRO A 91 -21.39 -12.79 4.86
CA PRO A 91 -22.64 -12.45 5.54
C PRO A 91 -22.90 -13.24 6.85
N GLY A 92 -22.00 -14.17 7.21
CA GLY A 92 -21.93 -14.66 8.60
C GLY A 92 -22.29 -16.13 8.85
N TYR A 93 -22.33 -17.00 7.82
CA TYR A 93 -22.46 -18.44 8.09
C TYR A 93 -21.11 -19.08 8.41
N GLN A 94 -20.74 -18.98 9.68
CA GLN A 94 -19.50 -19.51 10.26
C GLN A 94 -19.84 -20.72 11.13
N GLN A 95 -19.39 -21.91 10.75
CA GLN A 95 -19.58 -23.13 11.53
C GLN A 95 -18.26 -23.58 12.15
N CYS A 96 -18.16 -23.54 13.48
CA CYS A 96 -17.03 -24.10 14.20
C CYS A 96 -17.45 -25.39 14.91
N ARG A 97 -16.77 -26.50 14.62
CA ARG A 97 -16.93 -27.77 15.32
C ARG A 97 -15.73 -28.01 16.21
N GLN A 98 -16.00 -28.29 17.49
CA GLN A 98 -14.95 -28.62 18.45
C GLN A 98 -14.34 -29.98 18.10
N CYS A 99 -13.03 -30.09 18.27
CA CYS A 99 -12.29 -31.27 17.92
C CYS A 99 -12.15 -32.22 19.12
N GLY A 100 -13.04 -33.24 19.18
CA GLY A 100 -13.03 -34.21 20.27
C GLY A 100 -13.23 -33.52 21.63
N GLN A 101 -12.36 -33.82 22.60
CA GLN A 101 -12.38 -33.19 23.92
C GLN A 101 -11.39 -32.01 24.07
N SER A 102 -10.66 -31.61 23.01
CA SER A 102 -9.77 -30.46 23.08
C SER A 102 -10.56 -29.15 23.09
N LYS A 103 -9.96 -28.06 23.58
CA LYS A 103 -10.56 -26.70 23.49
C LYS A 103 -10.37 -26.06 22.10
N GLU A 104 -10.13 -26.87 21.06
CA GLU A 104 -9.83 -26.43 19.70
C GLU A 104 -10.99 -26.73 18.75
N TYR A 105 -11.04 -26.01 17.64
CA TYR A 105 -12.14 -25.96 16.71
C TYR A 105 -11.65 -26.04 15.27
N ARG A 106 -12.42 -26.74 14.44
CA ARG A 106 -12.37 -26.62 12.99
C ARG A 106 -13.48 -25.69 12.56
N CYS A 107 -13.15 -24.63 11.83
CA CYS A 107 -14.15 -23.67 11.38
C CYS A 107 -14.29 -23.69 9.85
N GLU A 108 -15.51 -23.48 9.40
CA GLU A 108 -15.90 -23.43 8.00
C GLU A 108 -16.74 -22.17 7.76
N ILE A 109 -16.41 -21.43 6.72
CA ILE A 109 -17.25 -20.35 6.19
C ILE A 109 -17.92 -20.90 4.94
N THR A 110 -19.23 -21.13 5.03
CA THR A 110 -19.99 -21.75 3.94
C THR A 110 -20.74 -20.74 3.08
N GLN A 111 -20.79 -19.47 3.49
CA GLN A 111 -21.47 -18.40 2.76
C GLN A 111 -20.56 -17.20 2.62
N VAL A 112 -20.13 -16.97 1.39
CA VAL A 112 -19.34 -15.82 0.95
C VAL A 112 -19.91 -15.37 -0.40
N SER A 113 -20.05 -14.06 -0.57
CA SER A 113 -20.41 -13.44 -1.84
C SER A 113 -19.31 -12.47 -2.24
N TYR A 114 -18.90 -12.48 -3.50
CA TYR A 114 -17.89 -11.57 -4.01
C TYR A 114 -18.22 -11.07 -5.42
N SER A 115 -17.62 -9.97 -5.82
CA SER A 115 -17.66 -9.45 -7.19
C SER A 115 -16.29 -9.49 -7.83
N CYS A 116 -16.24 -9.76 -9.13
CA CYS A 116 -15.03 -9.58 -9.93
C CYS A 116 -15.20 -8.33 -10.80
N ILE A 117 -14.15 -7.54 -10.93
CA ILE A 117 -14.13 -6.31 -11.72
C ILE A 117 -13.10 -6.44 -12.85
N SER A 118 -13.51 -6.06 -14.06
CA SER A 118 -12.63 -6.02 -15.23
C SER A 118 -11.94 -4.66 -15.37
N THR A 119 -10.64 -4.67 -15.67
CA THR A 119 -9.85 -3.46 -15.95
C THR A 119 -9.97 -2.97 -17.39
N GLU A 120 -10.58 -3.75 -18.29
CA GLU A 120 -10.68 -3.43 -19.73
C GLU A 120 -11.71 -2.31 -20.03
N GLY A 121 -12.57 -1.95 -19.07
CA GLY A 121 -13.60 -0.93 -19.23
C GLY A 121 -13.14 0.53 -19.12
N ARG A 122 -11.84 0.81 -18.91
CA ARG A 122 -11.33 2.19 -18.77
C ARG A 122 -10.67 2.78 -20.02
N GLN A 123 -10.35 1.97 -21.04
CA GLN A 123 -9.62 2.44 -22.23
C GLN A 123 -10.49 2.83 -23.44
N ALA A 124 -11.81 2.65 -23.39
CA ALA A 124 -12.69 2.92 -24.54
C ALA A 124 -13.39 4.30 -24.55
N ALA A 125 -13.01 5.23 -23.66
CA ALA A 125 -13.67 6.54 -23.56
C ALA A 125 -12.83 7.74 -24.05
N GLU A 126 -11.61 7.52 -24.54
CA GLU A 126 -10.67 8.62 -24.85
C GLU A 126 -10.13 8.63 -26.29
N GLU A 127 -10.74 7.91 -27.23
CA GLU A 127 -10.42 8.04 -28.65
C GLU A 127 -11.65 8.41 -29.50
N LYS A 128 -11.46 9.49 -30.25
CA LYS A 128 -12.48 10.33 -30.87
C LYS A 128 -13.17 9.67 -32.08
N ALA A 129 -14.44 10.08 -32.24
CA ALA A 129 -15.31 10.15 -33.43
C ALA A 129 -14.78 9.66 -34.80
N PRO A 130 -15.59 8.90 -35.58
CA PRO A 130 -15.24 8.48 -36.93
C PRO A 130 -15.59 9.55 -37.99
N ARG A 131 -14.74 9.67 -39.02
CA ARG A 131 -15.10 10.18 -40.34
C ARG A 131 -14.86 9.08 -41.38
N ASP A 132 -15.75 9.12 -42.36
CA ASP A 132 -16.07 8.11 -43.37
C ASP A 132 -14.92 7.61 -44.26
N GLY A 133 -15.10 6.39 -44.77
CA GLY A 133 -14.71 6.04 -46.14
C GLY A 133 -14.09 4.66 -46.36
N LYS A 134 -14.90 3.72 -46.88
CA LYS A 134 -14.65 2.68 -47.92
C LYS A 134 -13.20 2.17 -48.12
N SER A 135 -12.90 0.91 -48.39
CA SER A 135 -13.61 -0.28 -48.88
C SER A 135 -12.53 -1.37 -49.06
N GLY A 136 -12.85 -2.65 -48.92
CA GLY A 136 -11.91 -3.72 -49.35
C GLY A 136 -12.27 -5.09 -48.80
N SER A 137 -12.58 -6.00 -49.71
CA SER A 137 -13.28 -7.27 -49.59
C SER A 137 -12.43 -8.51 -49.21
N ASP A 138 -13.18 -9.60 -49.01
CA ASP A 138 -12.87 -11.03 -49.21
C ASP A 138 -12.15 -11.82 -48.11
N ALA A 139 -12.47 -13.10 -47.80
CA ALA A 139 -13.65 -13.95 -47.98
C ALA A 139 -13.39 -15.31 -47.27
N SER A 140 -14.42 -15.85 -46.59
CA SER A 140 -14.73 -17.30 -46.41
C SER A 140 -13.77 -18.15 -45.53
N SER A 141 -14.14 -19.23 -44.84
CA SER A 141 -15.32 -20.11 -44.82
C SER A 141 -15.25 -21.06 -43.59
N GLY A 142 -16.38 -21.71 -43.25
CA GLY A 142 -16.37 -23.10 -42.77
C GLY A 142 -16.77 -23.37 -41.31
N ALA A 143 -17.93 -24.00 -41.12
CA ALA A 143 -18.59 -24.34 -39.87
C ALA A 143 -18.09 -25.64 -39.19
N GLY A 144 -18.46 -25.84 -37.91
CA GLY A 144 -18.47 -27.16 -37.28
C GLY A 144 -18.67 -27.15 -35.75
N ALA A 145 -19.86 -27.56 -35.30
CA ALA A 145 -20.22 -27.79 -33.90
C ALA A 145 -19.75 -29.18 -33.40
N GLY A 146 -19.50 -29.35 -32.10
CA GLY A 146 -19.43 -30.69 -31.49
C GLY A 146 -18.71 -30.83 -30.15
N ALA A 147 -19.52 -30.99 -29.09
CA ALA A 147 -19.40 -31.94 -27.98
C ALA A 147 -18.26 -31.87 -26.93
N LEU A 148 -18.73 -31.90 -25.67
CA LEU A 148 -18.05 -32.13 -24.40
C LEU A 148 -17.68 -33.61 -24.19
N GLU A 149 -16.45 -33.90 -23.74
CA GLU A 149 -16.05 -35.13 -23.04
C GLU A 149 -15.05 -34.76 -21.92
N LYS A 150 -15.37 -34.90 -20.63
CA LYS A 150 -15.27 -36.09 -19.75
C LYS A 150 -13.88 -36.72 -19.65
N TRP A 151 -13.09 -36.28 -18.67
CA TRP A 151 -12.00 -37.04 -18.02
C TRP A 151 -12.27 -37.04 -16.50
N ALA A 152 -11.88 -37.99 -15.65
CA ALA A 152 -11.69 -39.44 -15.65
C ALA A 152 -11.51 -39.77 -14.15
N LYS A 153 -12.09 -40.86 -13.64
CA LYS A 153 -11.87 -41.32 -12.24
C LYS A 153 -10.55 -42.11 -12.14
N PRO A 154 -9.78 -42.02 -11.04
CA PRO A 154 -8.67 -42.95 -10.83
C PRO A 154 -9.16 -44.24 -10.15
N ALA A 155 -8.58 -45.36 -10.58
CA ALA A 155 -8.76 -46.70 -10.02
C ALA A 155 -7.74 -46.98 -8.91
N ASN A 156 -8.16 -47.74 -7.90
CA ASN A 156 -7.31 -48.30 -6.84
C ASN A 156 -6.53 -49.53 -7.34
N GLY A 157 -5.30 -49.69 -6.84
CA GLY A 157 -4.52 -50.92 -6.93
C GLY A 157 -3.19 -50.84 -6.17
N ALA A 158 -3.15 -51.49 -5.00
CA ALA A 158 -2.00 -51.93 -4.20
C ALA A 158 -1.01 -52.81 -5.01
N ASP A 159 0.24 -53.14 -4.67
CA ASP A 159 1.22 -52.90 -3.59
C ASP A 159 2.58 -53.39 -4.17
N ALA A 160 3.71 -52.75 -3.87
CA ALA A 160 5.05 -53.39 -3.88
C ALA A 160 6.08 -52.52 -3.13
N ALA A 161 6.71 -53.10 -2.10
CA ALA A 161 7.59 -52.43 -1.15
C ALA A 161 9.07 -52.38 -1.60
N SER A 162 9.77 -51.27 -1.32
CA SER A 162 11.22 -51.23 -1.04
C SER A 162 11.66 -49.91 -0.38
N PRO A 163 12.80 -49.89 0.32
CA PRO A 163 12.99 -49.19 1.60
C PRO A 163 13.69 -47.83 1.46
N GLY A 164 13.37 -46.93 2.40
CA GLY A 164 14.00 -45.61 2.51
C GLY A 164 12.96 -44.50 2.56
N ALA A 165 12.06 -44.56 3.53
CA ALA A 165 11.07 -43.53 3.77
C ALA A 165 11.75 -42.23 4.22
N THR A 166 12.07 -41.35 3.27
CA THR A 166 12.13 -39.91 3.58
C THR A 166 10.74 -39.55 4.06
N GLN A 167 10.57 -39.30 5.35
CA GLN A 167 9.31 -38.82 5.92
C GLN A 167 8.86 -37.61 5.09
N THR A 168 7.80 -37.78 4.32
CA THR A 168 7.05 -36.66 3.77
C THR A 168 6.43 -35.94 4.96
N ARG A 169 7.11 -34.91 5.48
CA ARG A 169 6.53 -33.99 6.47
C ARG A 169 5.15 -33.57 5.98
N ASN A 170 4.20 -33.48 6.90
CA ASN A 170 2.87 -32.97 6.60
C ASN A 170 3.03 -31.58 5.92
N PRO A 171 2.37 -31.30 4.78
CA PRO A 171 2.46 -29.99 4.12
C PRO A 171 2.22 -28.79 5.04
N LEU A 172 1.44 -28.96 6.12
CA LEU A 172 1.26 -27.93 7.15
C LEU A 172 2.50 -27.73 8.03
N GLU A 173 3.19 -28.80 8.42
CA GLU A 173 4.46 -28.71 9.16
C GLU A 173 5.55 -28.05 8.31
N HIS A 174 5.52 -28.27 6.99
CA HIS A 174 6.41 -27.59 6.06
C HIS A 174 6.11 -26.09 5.98
N PHE A 175 4.83 -25.73 5.85
CA PHE A 175 4.39 -24.33 5.80
C PHE A 175 4.62 -23.58 7.12
N GLU A 176 4.40 -24.24 8.27
CA GLU A 176 4.70 -23.68 9.59
C GLU A 176 6.21 -23.51 9.80
N ALA A 177 7.02 -24.48 9.36
CA ALA A 177 8.47 -24.35 9.38
C ALA A 177 8.96 -23.21 8.48
N GLU A 178 8.39 -23.05 7.28
CA GLU A 178 8.71 -21.96 6.37
C GLU A 178 8.31 -20.60 6.96
N ARG A 179 7.11 -20.46 7.52
CA ARG A 179 6.70 -19.22 8.21
C ARG A 179 7.53 -18.95 9.47
N ALA A 180 7.93 -19.99 10.22
CA ALA A 180 8.80 -19.83 11.37
C ALA A 180 10.18 -19.32 10.95
N GLU A 181 10.69 -19.79 9.81
CA GLU A 181 11.95 -19.30 9.24
C GLU A 181 11.83 -17.86 8.75
N VAL A 182 10.75 -17.53 8.02
CA VAL A 182 10.45 -16.16 7.59
C VAL A 182 10.33 -15.21 8.78
N ARG A 183 9.75 -15.66 9.90
CA ARG A 183 9.67 -14.86 11.13
C ARG A 183 11.03 -14.55 11.76
N LYS A 184 12.08 -15.34 11.48
CA LYS A 184 13.45 -15.04 11.95
C LYS A 184 14.06 -13.86 11.18
N GLN A 185 13.76 -13.74 9.88
CA GLN A 185 14.20 -12.63 9.05
C GLN A 185 13.05 -12.09 8.19
N PRO A 186 12.07 -11.39 8.81
CA PRO A 186 10.83 -11.06 8.16
C PRO A 186 10.98 -9.91 7.16
N ILE A 187 12.11 -9.20 7.12
CA ILE A 187 12.30 -7.99 6.31
C ILE A 187 13.21 -8.30 5.13
N ARG A 188 12.80 -7.86 3.93
CA ARG A 188 13.61 -7.86 2.72
C ARG A 188 13.66 -6.45 2.14
N ILE A 189 14.86 -5.97 1.86
CA ILE A 189 15.07 -4.76 1.05
C ILE A 189 15.24 -5.20 -0.40
N THR A 190 14.38 -4.74 -1.29
CA THR A 190 14.39 -5.11 -2.72
C THR A 190 15.06 -4.06 -3.59
N SER A 191 15.10 -2.81 -3.12
CA SER A 191 15.82 -1.71 -3.74
C SER A 191 16.27 -0.72 -2.66
N PRO A 192 17.46 -0.13 -2.76
CA PRO A 192 18.49 -0.36 -3.78
C PRO A 192 19.21 -1.71 -3.63
N GLN A 193 20.01 -2.08 -4.63
CA GLN A 193 20.88 -3.25 -4.56
C GLN A 193 22.11 -2.97 -3.67
N PRO A 194 22.74 -4.00 -3.05
CA PRO A 194 23.97 -3.81 -2.30
C PRO A 194 25.06 -3.13 -3.13
N ARG A 195 25.67 -2.09 -2.57
CA ARG A 195 26.71 -1.25 -3.21
C ARG A 195 26.25 -0.55 -4.48
N GLN A 196 24.94 -0.38 -4.68
CA GLN A 196 24.42 0.40 -5.79
C GLN A 196 24.97 1.83 -5.72
N GLN A 197 25.50 2.30 -6.85
CA GLN A 197 25.96 3.67 -6.99
C GLN A 197 24.79 4.58 -7.34
N VAL A 198 24.69 5.71 -6.65
CA VAL A 198 23.65 6.72 -6.88
C VAL A 198 24.29 8.10 -7.00
N THR A 199 23.74 8.95 -7.87
CA THR A 199 24.21 10.32 -8.09
C THR A 199 23.23 11.36 -7.53
N THR A 200 22.19 10.91 -6.84
CA THR A 200 21.20 11.76 -6.15
C THR A 200 21.37 11.62 -4.64
N ARG A 201 21.10 12.71 -3.91
CA ARG A 201 21.11 12.70 -2.45
C ARG A 201 19.92 11.95 -1.87
N VAL A 202 18.80 12.02 -2.57
CA VAL A 202 17.56 11.39 -2.19
C VAL A 202 17.49 10.02 -2.85
N VAL A 203 17.28 8.99 -2.04
CA VAL A 203 17.06 7.62 -2.52
C VAL A 203 15.84 7.04 -1.85
N GLU A 204 15.01 6.37 -2.64
CA GLU A 204 13.91 5.57 -2.13
C GLU A 204 14.39 4.15 -1.84
N VAL A 205 14.18 3.70 -0.60
CA VAL A 205 14.40 2.33 -0.16
C VAL A 205 13.06 1.63 -0.13
N VAL A 206 12.96 0.52 -0.85
CA VAL A 206 11.74 -0.27 -1.03
C VAL A 206 11.99 -1.69 -0.56
N GLY A 207 10.96 -2.29 0.02
CA GLY A 207 11.02 -3.68 0.44
C GLY A 207 9.68 -4.25 0.86
N ASP A 208 9.73 -5.47 1.38
CA ASP A 208 8.58 -6.17 1.92
C ASP A 208 8.92 -6.91 3.20
N THR A 209 7.89 -7.18 3.98
CA THR A 209 7.97 -7.97 5.20
C THR A 209 7.50 -9.41 4.96
N GLN A 210 7.60 -9.91 3.72
CA GLN A 210 7.19 -11.25 3.30
C GLN A 210 5.74 -11.62 3.71
N GLY A 211 4.86 -10.61 3.83
CA GLY A 211 3.48 -10.77 4.29
C GLY A 211 3.28 -11.18 5.76
N VAL A 212 4.35 -11.28 6.57
CA VAL A 212 4.27 -11.66 8.00
C VAL A 212 4.10 -10.47 8.96
N LEU A 213 4.55 -9.27 8.58
CA LEU A 213 4.37 -8.04 9.36
C LEU A 213 3.54 -7.02 8.56
N ARG A 214 2.22 -7.13 8.64
CA ARG A 214 1.28 -6.25 7.93
C ARG A 214 0.90 -5.07 8.81
N ASN A 215 0.76 -3.87 8.25
CA ASN A 215 0.42 -2.66 9.01
C ASN A 215 1.29 -2.47 10.27
N SER A 216 2.56 -2.85 10.18
CA SER A 216 3.47 -2.96 11.33
C SER A 216 4.50 -1.83 11.29
N GLU A 217 4.81 -1.25 12.45
CA GLU A 217 5.85 -0.22 12.57
C GLU A 217 7.24 -0.82 12.34
N LEU A 218 8.04 -0.19 11.48
CA LEU A 218 9.43 -0.52 11.21
C LEU A 218 10.31 0.69 11.57
N THR A 219 11.55 0.42 11.99
CA THR A 219 12.56 1.46 12.23
C THR A 219 13.65 1.35 11.18
N VAL A 220 13.94 2.46 10.50
CA VAL A 220 15.01 2.59 9.51
C VAL A 220 16.16 3.35 10.15
N HIS A 221 17.33 2.73 10.23
CA HIS A 221 18.56 3.35 10.70
C HIS A 221 19.44 3.72 9.50
N PHE A 222 19.89 4.96 9.43
CA PHE A 222 20.77 5.45 8.36
C PHE A 222 21.56 6.67 8.84
N ASN A 223 22.86 6.75 8.53
CA ASN A 223 23.71 7.92 8.82
C ASN A 223 23.65 8.40 10.28
N GLY A 224 23.51 7.48 11.24
CA GLY A 224 23.37 7.79 12.67
C GLY A 224 21.97 8.25 13.10
N ALA A 225 21.06 8.50 12.15
CA ALA A 225 19.66 8.84 12.40
C ALA A 225 18.75 7.60 12.34
N GLN A 226 17.52 7.79 12.81
CA GLN A 226 16.45 6.80 12.73
C GLN A 226 15.17 7.44 12.21
N GLN A 227 14.41 6.70 11.41
CA GLN A 227 13.09 7.09 10.93
C GLN A 227 12.12 5.93 11.12
N ARG A 228 10.92 6.23 11.63
CA ARG A 228 9.84 5.24 11.75
C ARG A 228 9.00 5.25 10.48
N ILE A 229 8.66 4.07 10.00
CA ILE A 229 7.75 3.85 8.87
C ILE A 229 6.77 2.75 9.23
N ALA A 230 5.76 2.53 8.40
CA ALA A 230 4.87 1.38 8.53
C ALA A 230 4.88 0.56 7.23
N SER A 231 4.78 -0.76 7.37
CA SER A 231 4.41 -1.62 6.25
C SER A 231 2.92 -1.48 5.93
N ASP A 232 2.53 -1.73 4.69
CA ASP A 232 1.12 -1.71 4.27
C ASP A 232 0.39 -3.03 4.61
N ALA A 233 -0.87 -3.14 4.17
CA ALA A 233 -1.69 -4.34 4.38
C ALA A 233 -1.12 -5.61 3.73
N ASN A 234 -0.22 -5.46 2.74
CA ASN A 234 0.49 -6.55 2.08
C ASN A 234 1.91 -6.76 2.64
N GLY A 235 2.31 -5.97 3.64
CA GLY A 235 3.65 -5.99 4.20
C GLY A 235 4.68 -5.23 3.37
N LYS A 236 4.30 -4.45 2.35
CA LYS A 236 5.24 -3.64 1.57
C LYS A 236 5.60 -2.36 2.32
N PHE A 237 6.82 -1.88 2.15
CA PHE A 237 7.25 -0.59 2.69
C PHE A 237 8.08 0.19 1.67
N GLN A 238 8.02 1.51 1.77
CA GLN A 238 8.88 2.43 1.02
C GLN A 238 9.24 3.63 1.89
N VAL A 239 10.45 4.15 1.74
CA VAL A 239 10.93 5.32 2.48
C VAL A 239 11.94 6.10 1.66
N ARG A 240 11.82 7.44 1.63
CA ARG A 240 12.84 8.32 1.06
C ARG A 240 13.85 8.69 2.14
N LEU A 241 15.13 8.46 1.87
CA LEU A 241 16.24 8.77 2.76
C LEU A 241 17.14 9.86 2.16
N ILE A 242 17.71 10.69 3.03
CA ILE A 242 18.74 11.67 2.69
C ILE A 242 20.10 11.03 2.92
N LEU A 243 20.82 10.77 1.83
CA LEU A 243 22.13 10.17 1.86
C LEU A 243 23.22 11.19 2.20
N ALA A 244 24.21 10.71 2.93
CA ALA A 244 25.50 11.36 3.04
C ALA A 244 26.33 11.09 1.78
N ALA A 245 27.30 11.95 1.48
CA ALA A 245 28.27 11.65 0.42
C ALA A 245 29.12 10.41 0.78
N GLY A 246 29.32 9.49 -0.16
CA GLY A 246 30.06 8.25 0.05
C GLY A 246 29.19 7.07 0.49
N LEU A 247 29.72 6.22 1.38
CA LEU A 247 29.07 4.98 1.78
C LEU A 247 27.99 5.23 2.84
N ASN A 248 26.78 4.77 2.55
CA ASN A 248 25.63 4.85 3.45
C ASN A 248 25.17 3.43 3.80
N ASN A 249 25.20 3.06 5.08
CA ASN A 249 24.61 1.81 5.54
C ASN A 249 23.20 2.08 6.04
N VAL A 250 22.22 1.42 5.41
CA VAL A 250 20.80 1.54 5.73
C VAL A 250 20.31 0.21 6.29
N ARG A 251 19.72 0.23 7.48
CA ARG A 251 19.16 -0.94 8.13
C ARG A 251 17.69 -0.75 8.43
N VAL A 252 16.84 -1.65 7.96
CA VAL A 252 15.39 -1.67 8.25
C VAL A 252 15.13 -2.78 9.25
N CYS A 253 14.53 -2.43 10.39
CA CYS A 253 14.37 -3.31 11.54
C CYS A 253 12.92 -3.36 12.03
N HIS A 254 12.53 -4.51 12.57
CA HIS A 254 11.34 -4.73 13.38
C HIS A 254 11.76 -5.50 14.62
N ALA A 255 11.64 -4.87 15.80
CA ALA A 255 12.27 -5.34 17.01
C ALA A 255 13.77 -5.64 16.78
N GLN A 256 14.21 -6.89 16.96
CA GLN A 256 15.60 -7.30 16.79
C GLN A 256 15.94 -7.80 15.38
N ALA A 257 14.94 -8.04 14.52
CA ALA A 257 15.17 -8.57 13.19
C ALA A 257 15.39 -7.43 12.20
N CYS A 258 16.50 -7.48 11.45
CA CYS A 258 16.92 -6.41 10.57
C CYS A 258 17.37 -6.93 9.20
N SER A 259 17.11 -6.13 8.16
CA SER A 259 17.75 -6.25 6.84
C SER A 259 18.62 -5.01 6.62
N GLU A 260 19.77 -5.17 5.96
CA GLU A 260 20.72 -4.10 5.72
C GLU A 260 21.09 -4.01 4.23
N VAL A 261 21.29 -2.79 3.75
CA VAL A 261 21.84 -2.49 2.43
C VAL A 261 22.85 -1.35 2.53
N ALA A 262 23.96 -1.48 1.79
CA ALA A 262 24.94 -0.43 1.66
C ALA A 262 24.76 0.29 0.31
N ILE A 263 24.84 1.62 0.29
CA ILE A 263 24.62 2.46 -0.90
C ILE A 263 25.83 3.38 -1.08
N ASP A 264 26.36 3.47 -2.30
CA ASP A 264 27.50 4.34 -2.63
C ASP A 264 26.99 5.63 -3.30
N ALA A 265 26.87 6.71 -2.53
CA ALA A 265 26.44 8.01 -3.04
C ALA A 265 27.60 8.82 -3.64
N LYS A 266 27.62 8.94 -4.97
CA LYS A 266 28.54 9.77 -5.75
C LYS A 266 27.97 11.19 -5.89
N ILE A 267 27.86 11.88 -4.75
CA ILE A 267 27.29 13.22 -4.63
C ILE A 267 28.28 14.18 -3.97
N GLN A 268 28.11 15.48 -4.20
CA GLN A 268 28.94 16.51 -3.57
C GLN A 268 28.67 16.58 -2.06
N PRO A 269 29.70 16.58 -1.20
CA PRO A 269 29.52 16.82 0.23
C PRO A 269 28.88 18.18 0.53
N GLN A 270 28.17 18.29 1.65
CA GLN A 270 27.53 19.51 2.15
C GLN A 270 28.22 19.98 3.43
N ALA A 271 28.27 21.30 3.64
CA ALA A 271 28.73 21.87 4.90
C ALA A 271 27.73 21.59 6.02
N LEU A 272 26.44 21.82 5.76
CA LEU A 272 25.35 21.52 6.67
C LEU A 272 24.21 20.83 5.93
N MET A 273 23.49 19.95 6.61
CA MET A 273 22.17 19.49 6.20
C MET A 273 21.23 19.52 7.40
N ALA A 274 19.95 19.80 7.15
CA ALA A 274 18.89 19.69 8.13
C ALA A 274 17.79 18.83 7.55
N THR A 275 17.44 17.74 8.23
CA THR A 275 16.39 16.81 7.82
C THR A 275 15.27 16.83 8.86
N LEU A 276 14.08 17.20 8.43
CA LEU A 276 12.86 17.23 9.23
C LEU A 276 12.04 15.98 8.95
N THR A 277 11.65 15.24 9.98
CA THR A 277 10.73 14.10 9.88
C THR A 277 9.61 14.23 10.91
N TRP A 278 8.40 13.80 10.55
CA TRP A 278 7.24 13.77 11.44
C TRP A 278 6.28 12.67 11.00
N GLN A 279 5.29 12.38 11.84
CA GLN A 279 4.23 11.42 11.53
C GLN A 279 2.89 12.14 11.34
N GLY A 280 2.03 11.57 10.50
CA GLY A 280 0.68 12.08 10.25
C GLY A 280 0.60 12.98 9.02
N ARG A 281 -0.53 13.68 8.86
CA ARG A 281 -0.85 14.47 7.66
C ARG A 281 -0.72 15.97 7.85
N ALA A 282 -0.04 16.38 8.93
CA ALA A 282 0.21 17.79 9.19
C ALA A 282 1.21 18.33 8.17
N ASP A 283 0.98 19.57 7.76
CA ASP A 283 1.87 20.32 6.88
C ASP A 283 2.87 21.08 7.76
N LEU A 284 4.12 20.60 7.79
CA LEU A 284 5.24 21.18 8.52
C LEU A 284 6.32 21.56 7.51
N ASP A 285 6.76 22.82 7.57
CA ASP A 285 7.79 23.34 6.68
C ASP A 285 9.14 23.45 7.41
N LEU A 286 10.21 23.07 6.74
CA LEU A 286 11.58 23.34 7.14
C LEU A 286 12.08 24.63 6.49
N HIS A 287 12.53 25.56 7.33
CA HIS A 287 13.10 26.84 6.93
C HIS A 287 14.58 26.92 7.32
N VAL A 288 15.36 27.71 6.57
CA VAL A 288 16.66 28.19 7.02
C VAL A 288 16.83 29.69 6.72
N LEU A 289 17.30 30.45 7.71
CA LEU A 289 17.85 31.79 7.53
C LEU A 289 19.38 31.68 7.53
N THR A 290 20.02 32.15 6.45
CA THR A 290 21.48 32.08 6.29
C THR A 290 22.17 33.30 6.91
N PRO A 291 23.51 33.27 7.08
CA PRO A 291 24.26 34.40 7.62
C PRO A 291 24.10 35.70 6.84
N SER A 292 23.84 35.63 5.53
CA SER A 292 23.61 36.81 4.68
C SER A 292 22.19 37.37 4.79
N GLY A 293 21.30 36.70 5.54
CA GLY A 293 19.88 37.03 5.64
C GLY A 293 19.02 36.37 4.55
N ALA A 294 19.57 35.49 3.72
CA ALA A 294 18.78 34.74 2.75
C ALA A 294 17.89 33.72 3.48
N HIS A 295 16.62 33.63 3.09
CA HIS A 295 15.65 32.73 3.70
C HIS A 295 15.20 31.67 2.69
N CYS A 296 15.67 30.43 2.85
CA CYS A 296 15.14 29.29 2.10
C CYS A 296 13.98 28.63 2.85
N MET A 297 12.94 28.31 2.09
CA MET A 297 11.69 27.70 2.54
C MET A 297 10.99 27.06 1.33
N HIS A 298 9.84 26.40 1.55
CA HIS A 298 8.98 25.87 0.47
C HIS A 298 8.77 26.87 -0.69
N GLY A 299 8.44 28.13 -0.38
CA GLY A 299 8.19 29.18 -1.38
C GLY A 299 9.45 29.72 -2.08
N ARG A 300 10.64 29.39 -1.58
CA ARG A 300 11.95 29.84 -2.10
C ARG A 300 12.98 28.72 -1.90
N ARG A 301 12.79 27.63 -2.66
CA ARG A 301 13.49 26.36 -2.45
C ARG A 301 14.99 26.42 -2.68
N SER A 302 15.48 27.25 -3.59
CA SER A 302 16.90 27.32 -3.89
C SER A 302 17.34 28.76 -4.01
N ILE A 303 18.42 29.10 -3.29
CA ILE A 303 19.11 30.37 -3.40
C ILE A 303 20.57 30.04 -3.69
N ALA A 304 21.04 30.51 -4.85
CA ALA A 304 22.40 30.22 -5.32
C ALA A 304 23.44 30.62 -4.28
N ASN A 305 24.38 29.72 -4.02
CA ASN A 305 25.45 29.88 -3.02
C ASN A 305 24.96 30.05 -1.57
N GLU A 306 23.70 29.75 -1.25
CA GLU A 306 23.14 29.94 0.09
C GLU A 306 22.56 28.65 0.65
N CYS A 307 21.51 28.11 0.02
CA CYS A 307 20.75 26.96 0.51
C CYS A 307 19.89 26.32 -0.59
N SER A 308 19.56 25.04 -0.40
CA SER A 308 18.68 24.25 -1.27
C SER A 308 17.74 23.39 -0.44
N LEU A 309 16.44 23.41 -0.73
CA LEU A 309 15.43 22.48 -0.23
C LEU A 309 15.33 21.30 -1.21
N ASP A 310 15.90 20.16 -0.83
CA ASP A 310 16.11 19.01 -1.71
C ASP A 310 14.90 18.06 -1.75
N ILE A 311 14.14 18.00 -0.66
CA ILE A 311 12.83 17.35 -0.59
C ILE A 311 11.86 18.28 0.09
N ASP A 312 10.67 18.35 -0.50
CA ASP A 312 9.49 19.03 -0.01
C ASP A 312 8.38 17.98 0.05
N ASP A 313 7.86 17.71 1.26
CA ASP A 313 6.75 16.76 1.46
C ASP A 313 5.63 17.37 2.29
N THR A 314 4.63 17.89 1.58
CA THR A 314 3.39 18.45 2.14
C THR A 314 2.44 17.39 2.74
N ARG A 315 2.76 16.09 2.69
CA ARG A 315 1.85 15.01 3.11
C ARG A 315 2.31 14.23 4.35
N GLY A 316 3.49 14.54 4.90
CA GLY A 316 4.00 14.03 6.18
C GLY A 316 4.40 12.55 6.19
N VAL A 317 4.78 11.99 5.04
CA VAL A 317 5.24 10.60 4.94
C VAL A 317 6.76 10.51 4.74
N ASN A 318 7.37 11.58 4.25
CA ASN A 318 8.78 11.66 3.88
C ASN A 318 9.45 12.86 4.56
N PRO A 319 10.79 12.83 4.66
CA PRO A 319 11.52 13.96 5.20
C PRO A 319 11.40 15.21 4.31
N GLU A 320 11.44 16.38 4.93
CA GLU A 320 11.95 17.59 4.27
C GLU A 320 13.44 17.72 4.55
N ASN A 321 14.18 18.23 3.57
CA ASN A 321 15.62 18.40 3.72
C ASN A 321 16.13 19.69 3.12
N ILE A 322 16.92 20.42 3.90
CA ILE A 322 17.72 21.55 3.41
C ILE A 322 19.21 21.17 3.41
N SER A 323 19.90 21.45 2.32
CA SER A 323 21.35 21.34 2.19
C SER A 323 22.01 22.71 2.03
N ILE A 324 23.17 22.86 2.67
CA ILE A 324 24.06 24.02 2.59
C ILE A 324 25.38 23.57 1.98
N ALA A 325 25.69 24.07 0.79
CA ALA A 325 26.89 23.67 0.07
C ALA A 325 28.18 24.18 0.74
N PRO A 326 29.34 23.52 0.54
CA PRO A 326 30.61 23.89 1.18
C PRO A 326 31.05 25.34 0.95
N GLN A 327 30.69 25.90 -0.21
CA GLN A 327 31.01 27.26 -0.63
C GLN A 327 30.04 28.34 -0.10
N ALA A 328 28.98 27.95 0.62
CA ALA A 328 28.02 28.91 1.17
C ALA A 328 28.67 29.79 2.26
N PRO A 329 28.14 31.01 2.52
CA PRO A 329 28.71 31.94 3.48
C PRO A 329 29.03 31.31 4.84
N LYS A 330 30.19 31.64 5.39
CA LYS A 330 30.53 31.20 6.74
C LYS A 330 29.70 31.98 7.77
N GLY A 331 29.20 31.28 8.77
CA GLY A 331 28.50 31.89 9.90
C GLY A 331 27.39 31.02 10.46
N LYS A 332 26.47 31.71 11.14
CA LYS A 332 25.37 31.10 11.88
C LYS A 332 24.13 30.96 10.99
N TYR A 333 23.69 29.73 10.79
CA TYR A 333 22.45 29.38 10.10
C TYR A 333 21.38 29.08 11.14
N ARG A 334 20.17 29.56 10.89
CA ARG A 334 19.02 29.31 11.77
C ARG A 334 18.03 28.43 11.06
N PHE A 335 17.90 27.19 11.51
CA PHE A 335 16.89 26.26 11.04
C PHE A 335 15.65 26.38 11.90
N SER A 336 14.48 26.45 11.27
CA SER A 336 13.20 26.54 11.98
C SER A 336 12.20 25.55 11.39
N VAL A 337 11.40 24.94 12.26
CA VAL A 337 10.26 24.10 11.86
C VAL A 337 8.99 24.93 12.03
N VAL A 338 8.24 25.12 10.95
CA VAL A 338 7.01 25.92 10.94
C VAL A 338 5.80 25.00 10.79
N ASN A 339 4.86 25.09 11.75
CA ASN A 339 3.60 24.37 11.70
C ASN A 339 2.60 25.10 10.81
N TYR A 340 2.66 24.85 9.50
CA TYR A 340 1.80 25.50 8.53
C TYR A 340 0.32 25.13 8.73
N SER A 341 0.05 23.85 9.02
CA SER A 341 -1.31 23.34 9.27
C SER A 341 -1.96 23.90 10.54
N GLY A 342 -1.16 24.27 11.53
CA GLY A 342 -1.60 24.72 12.85
C GLY A 342 -2.10 23.62 13.79
N GLN A 343 -1.88 22.35 13.42
CA GLN A 343 -2.26 21.20 14.24
C GLN A 343 -1.32 21.05 15.44
N SER A 344 -1.88 20.92 16.64
CA SER A 344 -1.11 20.67 17.86
C SER A 344 -0.82 19.19 18.08
N GLY A 345 0.23 18.89 18.82
CA GLY A 345 0.53 17.52 19.27
C GLY A 345 1.23 16.65 18.22
N ILE A 346 1.66 17.23 17.10
CA ILE A 346 2.42 16.50 16.09
C ILE A 346 3.84 16.34 16.60
N GLN A 347 4.28 15.09 16.71
CA GLN A 347 5.64 14.75 17.10
C GLN A 347 6.52 14.71 15.86
N GLY A 348 7.67 15.35 15.94
CA GLY A 348 8.67 15.34 14.88
C GLY A 348 10.09 15.42 15.42
N VAL A 349 11.04 15.28 14.51
CA VAL A 349 12.47 15.31 14.78
C VAL A 349 13.16 16.15 13.71
N LEU A 350 13.98 17.10 14.14
CA LEU A 350 14.93 17.81 13.30
C LEU A 350 16.33 17.23 13.54
N SER A 351 16.94 16.69 12.50
CA SER A 351 18.30 16.15 12.51
C SER A 351 19.24 17.10 11.77
N ILE A 352 20.33 17.50 12.41
CA ILE A 352 21.35 18.38 11.83
C ILE A 352 22.62 17.60 11.56
N TYR A 353 23.13 17.73 10.35
CA TYR A 353 24.39 17.15 9.91
C TYR A 353 25.40 18.27 9.63
N LYS A 354 26.64 18.11 10.09
CA LYS A 354 27.77 18.97 9.72
C LYS A 354 28.82 18.11 9.04
N ALA A 355 29.24 18.50 7.84
CA ALA A 355 30.19 17.75 7.01
C ALA A 355 29.81 16.25 6.93
N GLU A 356 28.57 15.97 6.53
CA GLU A 356 28.03 14.61 6.34
C GLU A 356 27.84 13.77 7.62
N ARG A 357 28.10 14.34 8.81
CA ARG A 357 27.94 13.64 10.09
C ARG A 357 26.80 14.22 10.90
N LEU A 358 25.94 13.36 11.45
CA LEU A 358 24.91 13.77 12.40
C LEU A 358 25.58 14.39 13.63
N VAL A 359 25.25 15.65 13.92
CA VAL A 359 25.77 16.39 15.08
C VAL A 359 24.70 16.73 16.09
N GLU A 360 23.44 16.79 15.67
CA GLU A 360 22.33 17.16 16.56
C GLU A 360 21.03 16.46 16.14
N THR A 361 20.24 16.07 17.13
CA THR A 361 18.88 15.55 16.93
C THR A 361 17.97 16.23 17.94
N ARG A 362 16.98 16.97 17.44
CA ARG A 362 16.04 17.73 18.27
C ARG A 362 14.61 17.22 18.06
N PRO A 363 14.08 16.42 19.00
CA PRO A 363 12.66 16.12 19.01
C PRO A 363 11.86 17.39 19.35
N PHE A 364 10.68 17.52 18.77
CA PHE A 364 9.74 18.59 19.09
C PHE A 364 8.30 18.08 19.07
N VAL A 365 7.40 18.85 19.67
CA VAL A 365 5.96 18.67 19.59
C VAL A 365 5.35 19.98 19.17
N THR A 366 4.49 19.98 18.16
CA THR A 366 3.86 21.22 17.69
C THR A 366 2.87 21.77 18.71
N GLY A 367 2.92 23.08 18.93
CA GLY A 367 1.79 23.81 19.51
C GLY A 367 0.64 23.97 18.50
N GLY A 368 -0.51 24.43 18.98
CA GLY A 368 -1.60 24.85 18.12
C GLY A 368 -1.33 26.23 17.51
N GLY A 369 -1.91 26.50 16.33
CA GLY A 369 -1.84 27.81 15.67
C GLY A 369 -1.11 27.76 14.33
N LYS A 370 -1.77 28.27 13.28
CA LYS A 370 -1.25 28.23 11.91
C LYS A 370 0.00 29.08 11.76
N LYS A 371 0.99 28.56 11.04
CA LYS A 371 2.29 29.19 10.76
C LYS A 371 3.08 29.55 12.02
N SER A 372 2.88 28.80 13.10
CA SER A 372 3.67 28.95 14.33
C SER A 372 5.00 28.23 14.21
N THR A 373 6.05 28.78 14.83
CA THR A 373 7.36 28.10 14.92
C THR A 373 7.30 27.04 16.02
N ALA A 374 7.52 25.78 15.67
CA ALA A 374 7.54 24.66 16.61
C ALA A 374 8.93 24.42 17.21
N LEU A 375 9.98 24.73 16.46
CA LEU A 375 11.37 24.56 16.86
C LEU A 375 12.26 25.56 16.10
N GLU A 376 13.30 26.05 16.76
CA GLU A 376 14.36 26.84 16.14
C GLU A 376 15.73 26.38 16.68
N VAL A 377 16.70 26.20 15.78
CA VAL A 377 18.05 25.75 16.10
C VAL A 377 19.04 26.57 15.29
N ASP A 378 20.05 27.07 15.97
CA ASP A 378 21.13 27.84 15.37
C ASP A 378 22.42 27.00 15.26
N VAL A 379 23.02 26.94 14.07
CA VAL A 379 24.18 26.07 13.77
C VAL A 379 25.22 26.82 12.94
N GLY A 380 26.49 26.72 13.33
CA GLY A 380 27.62 27.27 12.57
C GLY A 380 28.17 26.30 11.51
N ASN A 381 28.46 26.80 10.31
CA ASN A 381 29.17 26.04 9.26
C ASN A 381 30.69 26.33 9.20
N ASP A 382 31.22 26.97 10.23
CA ASP A 382 32.62 27.36 10.42
C ASP A 382 33.59 26.17 10.47
#